data_AF-A0A482Z2L3-F1
#
_entry.id   AF-A0A482Z2L3-F1
#
_cell.length_a   1.000
_cell.length_b   1.000
_cell.length_c   1.000
_cell.angle_alpha   90.00
_cell.angle_beta   90.00
_cell.angle_gamma   90.00
#
_symmetry.space_group_name_H-M   'P 1'
#
loop_
_entity.id
_entity.type
_entity.pdbx_description
1 polymer ?
#
loop_
_entity_poly.entity_id
_entity_poly.type
_entity_poly.pdbx_seq_one_letter_code
_entity_poly.pdbx_strand_id
1 'polypeptide(L)' 'TRRTICFSKIEQMHDIVIGLLINKVEFGRDIHA' A
#
# COMPACT_ATOMS: atom_id res chain seq x y z
N THR A 1 18.02 6.30 -0.90
CA THR A 1 18.08 5.06 -0.08
C THR A 1 16.76 4.32 -0.22
N ARG A 2 16.73 3.15 -0.86
CA ARG A 2 15.50 2.38 -1.08
C ARG A 2 15.08 1.72 0.23
N ARG A 3 13.94 2.11 0.79
CA ARG A 3 13.35 1.44 1.97
C ARG A 3 12.39 0.35 1.48
N THR A 4 12.58 -0.87 1.96
CA THR A 4 11.71 -2.01 1.69
C THR A 4 10.96 -2.38 2.96
N ILE A 5 9.66 -2.60 2.86
CA ILE A 5 8.83 -3.10 3.96
C ILE A 5 8.72 -4.61 3.79
N CYS A 6 8.96 -5.38 4.85
CA CYS A 6 8.86 -6.84 4.83
C CYS A 6 7.46 -7.27 5.30
N PHE A 7 6.67 -7.84 4.40
CA PHE A 7 5.28 -8.25 4.65
C PHE A 7 5.12 -9.65 5.27
N SER A 8 6.23 -10.31 5.59
CA SER A 8 6.31 -11.72 6.02
C SER A 8 5.41 -12.12 7.21
N LYS A 9 4.87 -11.18 7.99
CA LYS A 9 4.04 -11.47 9.17
C LYS A 9 2.56 -11.12 9.02
N ILE A 10 2.17 -10.44 7.93
CA ILE A 10 0.80 -9.93 7.79
C ILE A 10 0.37 -10.00 6.32
N GLU A 11 0.01 -11.20 5.86
CA GLU A 11 -0.50 -11.45 4.50
C GLU A 11 -1.67 -10.51 4.15
N GLN A 12 -2.57 -10.28 5.11
CA GLN A 12 -3.72 -9.38 4.94
C GLN A 12 -3.34 -7.91 4.70
N MET A 13 -2.19 -7.45 5.21
CA MET A 13 -1.74 -6.06 4.99
C MET A 13 -1.25 -5.85 3.55
N HIS A 14 -0.86 -6.91 2.84
CA HIS A 14 -0.38 -6.80 1.48
C HIS A 14 -1.52 -6.37 0.53
N ASP A 15 -2.67 -7.04 0.62
CA ASP A 15 -3.87 -6.68 -0.15
C ASP A 15 -4.33 -5.25 0.14
N ILE A 16 -4.32 -4.86 1.42
CA ILE A 16 -4.70 -3.50 1.84
C ILE A 16 -3.73 -2.46 1.26
N VAL A 17 -2.41 -2.69 1.36
CA VAL A 17 -1.41 -1.75 0.84
C VAL A 17 -1.42 -1.70 -0.68
N ILE A 18 -1.66 -2.81 -1.37
CA ILE A 18 -1.84 -2.81 -2.84
C ILE A 18 -3.08 -2.01 -3.22
N GLY A 19 -4.23 -2.27 -2.56
CA GLY A 19 -5.45 -1.52 -2.81
C GLY A 19 -5.28 -0.01 -2.54
N LEU A 20 -4.54 0.34 -1.49
CA LEU A 20 -4.19 1.72 -1.15
C LEU A 20 -3.30 2.35 -2.23
N LEU A 21 -2.29 1.60 -2.69
CA LEU A 21 -1.35 2.05 -3.72
C LEU A 21 -2.07 2.27 -5.05
N ILE A 22 -2.97 1.37 -5.46
CA ILE A 22 -3.79 1.51 -6.68
C ILE A 22 -4.69 2.74 -6.56
N ASN A 23 -5.38 2.93 -5.43
CA ASN A 23 -6.20 4.11 -5.20
C ASN A 23 -5.39 5.41 -5.34
N LYS A 24 -4.16 5.42 -4.83
CA LYS A 24 -3.27 6.58 -4.93
C LYS A 24 -2.73 6.81 -6.35
N VAL A 25 -2.27 5.76 -7.04
CA VAL A 25 -1.58 5.86 -8.33
C VAL A 25 -2.55 6.00 -9.49
N GLU A 26 -3.58 5.15 -9.55
CA GLU A 26 -4.51 5.10 -10.69
C GLU A 26 -5.65 6.12 -10.52
N PHE A 27 -6.11 6.34 -9.29
CA PHE A 27 -7.29 7.19 -9.02
C PHE A 27 -6.95 8.53 -8.37
N GLY A 28 -5.68 8.76 -7.98
CA GLY A 28 -5.28 9.97 -7.26
C GLY A 28 -5.98 10.16 -5.90
N ARG A 29 -6.59 9.10 -5.36
CA ARG A 29 -7.34 9.10 -4.11
C ARG A 29 -6.41 8.71 -2.98
N ASP A 30 -6.00 9.69 -2.19
CA ASP A 30 -5.30 9.46 -0.94
C ASP A 30 -6.33 9.51 0.21
N ILE A 31 -6.56 8.36 0.85
CA ILE A 31 -7.54 8.24 1.94
C ILE A 31 -6.98 8.71 3.31
N HIS A 32 -5.80 9.35 3.33
CA HIS A 32 -5.19 9.93 4.52
C HIS A 32 -5.16 11.48 4.49
N ALA A 33 -6.11 12.11 3.81
CA ALA A 33 -6.30 13.56 3.87
C ALA A 33 -6.91 14.02 5.20
#